data_AF-A0ABD3F068-F1
#
_entry.id   AF-A0ABD3F068-F1
#
_cell.length_a   1.000
_cell.length_b   1.000
_cell.length_c   1.000
_cell.angle_alpha   90.00
_cell.angle_beta   90.00
_cell.angle_gamma   90.00
#
_symmetry.space_group_name_H-M   'P 1'
#
loop_
_entity.id
_entity.type
_entity.pdbx_description
1 polymer ?
#
loop_
_entity_poly.entity_id
_entity_poly.type
_entity_poly.pdbx_seq_one_letter_code
_entity_poly.pdbx_strand_id
1 'polypeptide(L)'
;MEFQECFSLLATRPAHAHEHCEEEQQHTENETQDVDAPVSPEKTDSRQPEDLKLLSTWGLVQTFQRLQETRVQIYAEFRQFVAADCHNDISMRTLLFMKKMYDVRGFQVHQKTEQFPAFCDGITKRFSAVSGQINQVEKLLRDEKKQVPVAQLVRKVQSEEKEKLLLTSAVLIEKLRLNEAEKQPDRDTSTVAFLERSVETLTTKHTECVVRINEILEDLHAESADLQDE
;
A
#
# COMPACT_ATOMS: atom_id res chain seq x y z
N MET A 1 -11.17 8.18 -7.83
CA MET A 1 -11.91 7.67 -6.67
C MET A 1 -11.36 8.43 -5.48
N GLU A 2 -12.20 9.25 -4.85
CA GLU A 2 -11.78 10.15 -3.76
C GLU A 2 -11.48 9.32 -2.50
N PHE A 3 -10.44 9.67 -1.74
CA PHE A 3 -10.07 8.97 -0.50
C PHE A 3 -11.25 8.90 0.49
N GLN A 4 -12.07 9.95 0.51
CA GLN A 4 -13.28 10.04 1.33
C GLN A 4 -14.34 9.02 0.94
N GLU A 5 -14.48 8.71 -0.35
CA GLU A 5 -15.41 7.69 -0.85
C GLU A 5 -14.91 6.29 -0.47
N CYS A 6 -13.62 6.01 -0.63
CA CYS A 6 -13.00 4.76 -0.20
C CYS A 6 -13.14 4.56 1.32
N PHE A 7 -12.86 5.59 2.10
CA PHE A 7 -13.00 5.54 3.56
C PHE A 7 -14.45 5.31 3.97
N SER A 8 -15.42 6.00 3.34
CA SER A 8 -16.85 5.82 3.62
C SER A 8 -17.34 4.43 3.23
N LEU A 9 -16.90 3.90 2.08
CA LEU A 9 -17.19 2.53 1.64
C LEU A 9 -16.62 1.48 2.60
N LEU A 10 -15.44 1.71 3.17
CA LEU A 10 -14.84 0.79 4.14
C LEU A 10 -15.47 0.94 5.54
N ALA A 11 -15.82 2.16 5.96
CA ALA A 11 -16.43 2.44 7.26
C ALA A 11 -17.90 1.94 7.36
N THR A 12 -18.60 1.85 6.23
CA THR A 12 -19.97 1.32 6.15
C THR A 12 -20.03 -0.21 6.12
N ARG A 13 -18.89 -0.92 6.02
CA ARG A 13 -18.88 -2.38 6.06
C ARG A 13 -19.29 -2.91 7.44
N PRO A 14 -20.29 -3.80 7.52
CA PRO A 14 -20.66 -4.44 8.78
C PRO A 14 -19.48 -5.23 9.35
N ALA A 15 -19.30 -5.21 10.68
CA ALA A 15 -18.17 -5.86 11.36
C ALA A 15 -18.00 -7.37 11.08
N HIS A 16 -19.06 -8.01 10.56
CA HIS A 16 -19.18 -9.44 10.28
C HIS A 16 -18.91 -9.81 8.81
N ALA A 17 -18.61 -8.85 7.93
CA ALA A 17 -18.39 -9.12 6.50
C ALA A 17 -17.07 -9.85 6.19
N HIS A 18 -16.19 -10.07 7.17
CA HIS A 18 -14.89 -10.71 6.99
C HIS A 18 -14.91 -12.25 7.13
N GLU A 19 -16.05 -12.87 7.49
CA GLU A 19 -16.11 -14.33 7.69
C GLU A 19 -16.54 -15.14 6.44
N HIS A 20 -16.98 -14.50 5.35
CA HIS A 20 -17.59 -15.23 4.21
C HIS A 20 -17.01 -14.96 2.81
N CYS A 21 -15.84 -14.33 2.69
CA CYS A 21 -15.30 -13.95 1.37
C CYS A 21 -14.21 -14.91 0.86
N GLU A 22 -14.47 -16.23 0.81
CA GLU A 22 -13.56 -17.18 0.14
C GLU A 22 -14.17 -17.96 -1.04
N GLU A 23 -15.47 -17.84 -1.36
CA GLU A 23 -16.08 -18.78 -2.33
C GLU A 23 -16.53 -18.23 -3.69
N GLU A 24 -16.55 -16.92 -3.96
CA GLU A 24 -17.02 -16.43 -5.26
C GLU A 24 -16.21 -15.25 -5.80
N GLN A 25 -15.25 -15.54 -6.69
CA GLN A 25 -14.89 -14.64 -7.80
C GLN A 25 -14.07 -15.37 -8.88
N GLN A 26 -14.78 -16.21 -9.62
CA GLN A 26 -14.41 -16.59 -10.98
C GLN A 26 -14.81 -15.48 -11.96
N HIS A 27 -13.89 -15.11 -12.84
CA HIS A 27 -14.09 -14.47 -14.15
C HIS A 27 -15.00 -13.24 -14.26
N THR A 28 -14.42 -12.06 -14.50
CA THR A 28 -14.57 -11.33 -15.79
C THR A 28 -13.62 -10.13 -15.86
N GLU A 29 -12.66 -10.20 -16.78
CA GLU A 29 -11.96 -9.04 -17.33
C GLU A 29 -12.87 -8.40 -18.38
N ASN A 30 -13.12 -7.08 -18.33
CA ASN A 30 -13.08 -6.19 -19.51
C ASN A 30 -13.33 -4.69 -19.21
N GLU A 31 -12.50 -3.89 -19.90
CA GLU A 31 -12.72 -2.57 -20.52
C GLU A 31 -12.88 -1.27 -19.69
N THR A 32 -11.73 -0.55 -19.63
CA THR A 32 -11.46 0.87 -19.95
C THR A 32 -12.58 1.91 -20.09
N GLN A 33 -12.35 3.09 -19.49
CA GLN A 33 -12.54 4.38 -20.18
C GLN A 33 -11.67 5.52 -19.62
N ASP A 34 -11.00 6.21 -20.56
CA ASP A 34 -10.25 7.46 -20.44
C ASP A 34 -11.08 8.63 -19.90
N VAL A 35 -10.48 9.47 -19.06
CA VAL A 35 -10.88 10.89 -18.92
C VAL A 35 -9.62 11.74 -18.71
N ASP A 36 -9.36 12.61 -19.69
CA ASP A 36 -8.35 13.67 -19.69
C ASP A 36 -8.48 14.63 -18.49
N ALA A 37 -7.35 14.98 -17.89
CA ALA A 37 -7.26 16.09 -16.94
C ALA A 37 -5.97 16.92 -17.18
N PRO A 38 -6.00 18.25 -16.98
CA PRO A 38 -5.06 19.17 -17.57
C PRO A 38 -3.72 19.23 -16.84
N VAL A 39 -2.65 19.35 -17.63
CA VAL A 39 -1.27 19.56 -17.18
C VAL A 39 -1.12 21.00 -16.68
N SER A 40 -0.67 21.16 -15.43
CA SER A 40 -0.04 22.40 -14.96
C SER A 40 1.33 22.10 -14.38
N PRO A 41 2.33 22.98 -14.58
CA PRO A 41 3.72 22.62 -14.46
C PRO A 41 4.24 23.00 -13.07
N GLU A 42 4.88 22.08 -12.35
CA GLU A 42 6.02 22.47 -11.52
C GLU A 42 6.90 21.29 -11.07
N LYS A 43 8.18 21.45 -11.42
CA LYS A 43 9.41 20.90 -10.83
C LYS A 43 9.39 19.43 -10.44
N THR A 44 9.44 18.59 -11.47
CA THR A 44 9.97 17.22 -11.34
C THR A 44 11.46 17.26 -11.62
N ASP A 45 12.23 16.68 -10.70
CA ASP A 45 13.65 16.42 -10.85
C ASP A 45 13.89 15.70 -12.19
N SER A 46 14.63 16.35 -13.06
CA SER A 46 14.82 15.98 -14.46
C SER A 46 15.78 14.80 -14.57
N ARG A 47 15.27 13.58 -14.37
CA ARG A 47 15.77 12.41 -15.08
C ARG A 47 14.78 12.13 -16.19
N GLN A 48 15.24 12.22 -17.45
CA GLN A 48 14.45 11.77 -18.58
C GLN A 48 13.92 10.36 -18.29
N PRO A 49 12.68 10.01 -18.70
CA PRO A 49 12.24 8.64 -18.60
C PRO A 49 13.25 7.80 -19.38
N GLU A 50 14.06 7.00 -18.66
CA GLU A 50 14.82 5.91 -19.26
C GLU A 50 13.82 5.17 -20.16
N ASP A 51 14.06 5.11 -21.47
CA ASP A 51 13.15 4.41 -22.37
C ASP A 51 13.20 2.93 -21.98
N LEU A 52 12.24 2.51 -21.16
CA LEU A 52 12.22 1.19 -20.53
C LEU A 52 12.31 0.07 -21.57
N LYS A 53 11.88 0.33 -22.81
CA LYS A 53 11.96 -0.61 -23.93
C LYS A 53 13.40 -0.97 -24.31
N LEU A 54 14.32 -0.01 -24.17
CA LEU A 54 15.73 -0.19 -24.52
C LEU A 54 16.50 -0.97 -23.45
N LEU A 55 15.93 -1.15 -22.26
CA LEU A 55 16.58 -1.89 -21.18
C LEU A 55 16.64 -3.39 -21.49
N SER A 56 17.70 -4.04 -21.02
CA SER A 56 17.77 -5.51 -20.98
C SER A 56 16.76 -6.07 -19.98
N THR A 57 16.52 -7.39 -20.00
CA THR A 57 15.69 -8.05 -18.98
C THR A 57 16.17 -7.72 -17.57
N TRP A 58 17.48 -7.83 -17.35
CA TRP A 58 18.07 -7.48 -16.06
C TRP A 58 17.88 -6.00 -15.71
N GLY A 59 18.05 -5.09 -16.68
CA GLY A 59 17.79 -3.66 -16.48
C GLY A 59 16.33 -3.36 -16.11
N LEU A 60 15.37 -4.13 -16.63
CA LEU A 60 13.96 -4.05 -16.24
C LEU A 60 13.73 -4.55 -14.80
N VAL A 61 14.37 -5.66 -14.39
CA VAL A 61 14.29 -6.17 -13.01
C VAL A 61 14.90 -5.18 -12.01
N GLN A 62 16.06 -4.60 -12.32
CA GLN A 62 16.65 -3.56 -11.48
C GLN A 62 15.77 -2.32 -11.38
N THR A 63 15.12 -1.94 -12.48
CA THR A 63 14.15 -0.84 -12.48
C THR A 63 12.97 -1.16 -11.57
N PHE A 64 12.44 -2.39 -11.62
CA PHE A 64 11.41 -2.84 -10.70
C PHE A 64 11.86 -2.73 -9.23
N GLN A 65 13.05 -3.17 -8.89
CA GLN A 65 13.59 -3.07 -7.52
C GLN A 65 13.67 -1.61 -7.05
N ARG A 66 14.23 -0.71 -7.86
CA ARG A 66 14.28 0.74 -7.59
C ARG A 66 12.87 1.34 -7.40
N LEU A 67 11.90 0.87 -8.16
CA LEU A 67 10.49 1.29 -8.01
C LEU A 67 9.87 0.77 -6.72
N GLN A 68 10.21 -0.44 -6.26
CA GLN A 68 9.78 -0.94 -4.94
C GLN A 68 10.39 -0.14 -3.80
N GLU A 69 11.68 0.19 -3.87
CA GLU A 69 12.32 1.09 -2.89
C GLU A 69 11.63 2.45 -2.85
N THR A 70 11.33 3.03 -4.02
CA THR A 70 10.58 4.28 -4.14
C THR A 70 9.20 4.16 -3.50
N ARG A 71 8.49 3.04 -3.72
CA ARG A 71 7.20 2.77 -3.09
C ARG A 71 7.31 2.73 -1.56
N VAL A 72 8.31 2.03 -1.02
CA VAL A 72 8.60 1.99 0.42
C VAL A 72 8.88 3.39 0.97
N GLN A 73 9.61 4.21 0.22
CA GLN A 73 9.88 5.59 0.60
C GLN A 73 8.61 6.44 0.65
N ILE A 74 7.69 6.29 -0.33
CA ILE A 74 6.40 6.99 -0.30
C ILE A 74 5.60 6.57 0.95
N TYR A 75 5.57 5.28 1.31
CA TYR A 75 4.96 4.83 2.57
C TYR A 75 5.66 5.45 3.80
N ALA A 76 6.98 5.56 3.79
CA ALA A 76 7.74 6.15 4.88
C ALA A 76 7.42 7.64 5.06
N GLU A 77 7.32 8.40 3.97
CA GLU A 77 6.94 9.80 3.97
C GLU A 77 5.51 10.00 4.45
N PHE A 78 4.56 9.18 3.99
CA PHE A 78 3.19 9.18 4.50
C PHE A 78 3.17 8.96 6.03
N ARG A 79 3.94 8.00 6.52
CA ARG A 79 4.06 7.76 7.97
C ARG A 79 4.67 8.94 8.72
N GLN A 80 5.73 9.54 8.18
CA GLN A 80 6.38 10.69 8.79
C GLN A 80 5.44 11.89 8.87
N PHE A 81 4.70 12.17 7.80
CA PHE A 81 3.70 13.23 7.76
C PHE A 81 2.62 13.03 8.84
N VAL A 82 2.10 11.81 8.97
CA VAL A 82 1.10 11.48 10.01
C VAL A 82 1.68 11.52 11.43
N ALA A 83 2.99 11.29 11.59
CA ALA A 83 3.66 11.28 12.89
C ALA A 83 4.22 12.65 13.33
N ALA A 84 4.43 13.59 12.40
CA ALA A 84 5.18 14.83 12.64
C ALA A 84 4.52 15.76 13.68
N ASP A 85 3.20 15.76 13.82
CA ASP A 85 2.53 16.54 14.87
C ASP A 85 2.26 15.72 16.15
N CYS A 86 2.59 14.43 16.19
CA CYS A 86 2.60 13.64 17.43
C CYS A 86 3.86 13.92 18.29
N HIS A 87 4.77 14.79 17.81
CA HIS A 87 6.07 15.05 18.40
C HIS A 87 6.10 16.23 19.39
N ASN A 88 5.27 16.12 20.44
CA ASN A 88 5.61 16.72 21.74
C ASN A 88 6.03 15.70 22.80
N ASP A 89 6.18 14.40 22.47
CA ASP A 89 6.72 13.46 23.46
C ASP A 89 7.66 12.38 22.86
N ILE A 90 8.95 12.58 23.15
CA ILE A 90 10.09 11.81 22.67
C ILE A 90 10.30 10.62 23.61
N SER A 91 10.15 9.40 23.11
CA SER A 91 11.02 8.23 23.39
C SER A 91 10.39 6.92 22.90
N MET A 92 11.26 5.93 22.75
CA MET A 92 11.09 4.49 22.49
C MET A 92 10.98 4.02 21.04
N ARG A 93 12.16 3.58 20.57
CA ARG A 93 12.52 3.05 19.25
C ARG A 93 11.88 1.69 18.94
N THR A 94 11.51 1.57 17.67
CA THR A 94 11.34 0.37 16.82
C THR A 94 10.21 -0.63 17.18
N LEU A 95 9.95 -0.97 18.44
CA LEU A 95 8.78 -1.80 18.81
C LEU A 95 7.57 -0.97 19.27
N LEU A 96 7.82 0.23 19.80
CA LEU A 96 6.76 1.22 20.03
C LEU A 96 6.30 1.92 18.74
N PHE A 97 7.01 1.72 17.62
CA PHE A 97 6.77 2.43 16.37
C PHE A 97 5.48 1.97 15.68
N MET A 98 5.10 0.69 15.79
CA MET A 98 3.77 0.22 15.38
C MET A 98 2.68 0.57 16.40
N LYS A 99 3.01 0.85 17.67
CA LYS A 99 2.04 1.30 18.68
C LYS A 99 1.73 2.80 18.57
N LYS A 100 2.71 3.62 18.16
CA LYS A 100 2.58 5.07 17.90
C LYS A 100 2.07 5.40 16.49
N MET A 101 2.23 4.52 15.51
CA MET A 101 1.67 4.70 14.16
C MET A 101 0.13 4.81 14.15
N TYR A 102 -0.53 4.42 15.24
CA TYR A 102 -1.98 4.48 15.42
C TYR A 102 -2.38 5.31 16.64
N ASP A 103 -1.62 6.36 16.99
CA ASP A 103 -2.23 7.39 17.86
C ASP A 103 -3.30 8.11 17.04
N VAL A 104 -4.51 7.54 17.11
CA VAL A 104 -5.76 8.01 16.48
C VAL A 104 -5.95 9.52 16.66
N ARG A 105 -5.43 10.09 17.76
CA ARG A 105 -5.53 11.52 18.06
C ARG A 105 -4.72 12.40 17.10
N GLY A 106 -3.50 12.01 16.73
CA GLY A 106 -2.68 12.78 15.79
C GLY A 106 -3.29 12.81 14.40
N PHE A 107 -3.77 11.66 13.94
CA PHE A 107 -4.41 11.52 12.63
C PHE A 107 -5.73 12.31 12.53
N GLN A 108 -6.59 12.26 13.55
CA GLN A 108 -7.86 13.03 13.57
C GLN A 108 -7.64 14.55 13.58
N VAL A 109 -6.51 15.01 14.13
CA VAL A 109 -6.15 16.44 14.09
C VAL A 109 -5.62 16.82 12.71
N HIS A 110 -4.76 16.01 12.07
CA HIS A 110 -4.25 16.34 10.72
C HIS A 110 -5.30 16.29 9.65
N GLN A 111 -6.27 15.37 9.73
CA GLN A 111 -7.39 15.33 8.79
C GLN A 111 -8.13 16.68 8.68
N LYS A 112 -8.07 17.52 9.73
CA LYS A 112 -8.71 18.84 9.76
C LYS A 112 -7.82 19.98 9.27
N THR A 113 -6.56 19.70 8.93
CA THR A 113 -5.64 20.70 8.40
C THR A 113 -5.84 20.88 6.89
N GLU A 114 -5.70 22.10 6.40
CA GLU A 114 -5.80 22.41 4.96
C GLU A 114 -4.71 21.70 4.12
N GLN A 115 -3.62 21.29 4.76
CA GLN A 115 -2.49 20.62 4.11
C GLN A 115 -2.75 19.13 3.85
N PHE A 116 -3.66 18.51 4.61
CA PHE A 116 -3.88 17.06 4.54
C PHE A 116 -4.45 16.59 3.19
N PRO A 117 -5.48 17.23 2.61
CA PRO A 117 -5.97 16.86 1.27
C PRO A 117 -4.87 16.98 0.20
N ALA A 118 -4.17 18.12 0.16
CA ALA A 118 -3.10 18.35 -0.81
C ALA A 118 -1.95 17.33 -0.66
N PHE A 119 -1.62 16.94 0.57
CA PHE A 119 -0.64 15.90 0.85
C PHE A 119 -1.10 14.52 0.34
N CYS A 120 -2.34 14.13 0.66
CA CYS A 120 -2.94 12.87 0.21
C CYS A 120 -2.99 12.78 -1.32
N ASP A 121 -3.33 13.87 -2.01
CA ASP A 121 -3.33 13.95 -3.47
C ASP A 121 -1.92 13.75 -4.03
N GLY A 122 -0.93 14.43 -3.45
CA GLY A 122 0.47 14.30 -3.84
C GLY A 122 1.02 12.88 -3.69
N ILE A 123 0.74 12.25 -2.54
CA ILE A 123 1.13 10.86 -2.27
C ILE A 123 0.42 9.90 -3.23
N THR A 124 -0.88 10.07 -3.44
CA THR A 124 -1.68 9.22 -4.34
C THR A 124 -1.16 9.32 -5.78
N LYS A 125 -0.86 10.53 -6.25
CA LYS A 125 -0.26 10.75 -7.57
C LYS A 125 1.07 10.03 -7.73
N ARG A 126 1.94 10.08 -6.71
CA ARG A 126 3.23 9.37 -6.71
C ARG A 126 3.06 7.85 -6.71
N PHE A 127 2.15 7.31 -5.90
CA PHE A 127 1.84 5.87 -5.92
C PHE A 127 1.30 5.41 -7.27
N SER A 128 0.42 6.21 -7.88
CA SER A 128 -0.12 5.93 -9.21
C SER A 128 0.99 5.91 -10.26
N ALA A 129 1.89 6.90 -10.24
CA ALA A 129 3.02 6.98 -11.15
C ALA A 129 3.97 5.77 -11.01
N VAL A 130 4.32 5.39 -9.78
CA VAL A 130 5.17 4.21 -9.52
C VAL A 130 4.49 2.92 -9.96
N SER A 131 3.19 2.77 -9.66
CA SER A 131 2.44 1.57 -10.05
C SER A 131 2.27 1.45 -11.56
N GLY A 132 2.06 2.57 -12.26
CA GLY A 132 2.06 2.63 -13.71
C GLY A 132 3.38 2.19 -14.33
N GLN A 133 4.51 2.65 -13.76
CA GLN A 133 5.84 2.22 -14.22
C GLN A 133 6.10 0.72 -13.95
N ILE A 134 5.66 0.19 -12.80
CA ILE A 134 5.78 -1.25 -12.52
C ILE A 134 4.94 -2.07 -13.51
N ASN A 135 3.71 -1.65 -13.81
CA ASN A 135 2.87 -2.31 -14.83
C ASN A 135 3.55 -2.30 -16.21
N GLN A 136 4.22 -1.20 -16.56
CA GLN A 136 4.97 -1.11 -17.80
C GLN A 136 6.16 -2.08 -17.81
N VAL A 137 6.93 -2.16 -16.73
CA VAL A 137 8.04 -3.12 -16.58
C VAL A 137 7.53 -4.56 -16.71
N GLU A 138 6.46 -4.90 -16.01
CA GLU A 138 5.82 -6.21 -16.07
C GLU A 138 5.41 -6.57 -17.50
N LYS A 139 4.73 -5.66 -18.19
CA LYS A 139 4.33 -5.82 -19.58
C LYS A 139 5.53 -6.03 -20.51
N LEU A 140 6.60 -5.25 -20.36
CA LEU A 140 7.81 -5.39 -21.19
C LEU A 140 8.50 -6.74 -20.97
N LEU A 141 8.61 -7.18 -19.71
CA LEU A 141 9.15 -8.49 -19.37
C LEU A 141 8.35 -9.62 -20.02
N ARG A 142 7.02 -9.55 -19.96
CA ARG A 142 6.10 -10.54 -20.53
C ARG A 142 6.10 -10.52 -22.06
N ASP A 143 5.87 -9.37 -22.65
CA ASP A 143 5.49 -9.24 -24.06
C ASP A 143 6.70 -9.07 -24.98
N GLU A 144 7.70 -8.28 -24.57
CA GLU A 144 8.86 -7.96 -25.41
C GLU A 144 10.04 -8.88 -25.11
N LYS A 145 10.39 -9.07 -23.82
CA LYS A 145 11.52 -9.93 -23.43
C LYS A 145 11.17 -11.41 -23.37
N LYS A 146 9.88 -11.76 -23.39
CA LYS A 146 9.36 -13.14 -23.26
C LYS A 146 9.79 -13.85 -21.97
N GLN A 147 10.09 -13.08 -20.93
CA GLN A 147 10.53 -13.55 -19.62
C GLN A 147 9.31 -13.74 -18.72
N VAL A 148 8.47 -14.71 -19.10
CA VAL A 148 7.18 -14.96 -18.47
C VAL A 148 7.29 -15.30 -16.98
N PRO A 149 8.24 -16.15 -16.51
CA PRO A 149 8.37 -16.45 -15.08
C PRO A 149 8.63 -15.19 -14.24
N VAL A 150 9.57 -14.35 -14.67
CA VAL A 150 9.92 -13.07 -14.03
C VAL A 150 8.72 -12.11 -14.02
N ALA A 151 8.03 -11.97 -15.14
CA ALA A 151 6.83 -11.12 -15.22
C ALA A 151 5.70 -11.61 -14.29
N GLN A 152 5.55 -12.93 -14.11
CA GLN A 152 4.59 -13.50 -13.17
C GLN A 152 4.95 -13.18 -11.71
N LEU A 153 6.23 -13.24 -11.34
CA LEU A 153 6.68 -12.85 -10.00
C LEU A 153 6.41 -11.37 -9.73
N VAL A 154 6.73 -10.49 -10.69
CA VAL A 154 6.39 -9.05 -10.58
C VAL A 154 4.89 -8.84 -10.35
N ARG A 155 4.03 -9.53 -11.11
CA ARG A 155 2.56 -9.45 -10.95
C ARG A 155 2.09 -9.99 -9.59
N LYS A 156 2.71 -11.05 -9.08
CA LYS A 156 2.42 -11.58 -7.73
C LYS A 156 2.75 -10.55 -6.66
N VAL A 157 3.93 -9.91 -6.72
CA VAL A 157 4.30 -8.83 -5.79
C VAL A 157 3.26 -7.71 -5.83
N GLN A 158 2.79 -7.29 -7.00
CA GLN A 158 1.77 -6.25 -7.09
C GLN A 158 0.43 -6.65 -6.46
N SER A 159 0.05 -7.92 -6.59
CA SER A 159 -1.19 -8.44 -6.02
C SER A 159 -1.13 -8.45 -4.50
N GLU A 160 -0.03 -8.94 -3.93
CA GLU A 160 0.21 -8.91 -2.48
C GLU A 160 0.35 -7.47 -1.95
N GLU A 161 1.02 -6.57 -2.68
CA GLU A 161 1.10 -5.14 -2.30
C GLU A 161 -0.29 -4.47 -2.24
N LYS A 162 -1.20 -4.85 -3.15
CA LYS A 162 -2.60 -4.40 -3.11
C LYS A 162 -3.31 -4.96 -1.88
N GLU A 163 -3.14 -6.24 -1.57
CA GLU A 163 -3.72 -6.86 -0.36
C GLU A 163 -3.18 -6.21 0.91
N LYS A 164 -1.86 -6.01 1.01
CA LYS A 164 -1.21 -5.30 2.12
C LYS A 164 -1.83 -3.92 2.36
N LEU A 165 -2.09 -3.16 1.29
CA LEU A 165 -2.72 -1.85 1.40
C LEU A 165 -4.14 -1.96 1.98
N LEU A 166 -4.95 -2.91 1.49
CA LEU A 166 -6.30 -3.15 2.01
C LEU A 166 -6.28 -3.57 3.48
N LEU A 167 -5.40 -4.48 3.86
CA LEU A 167 -5.22 -4.92 5.25
C LEU A 167 -4.75 -3.77 6.14
N THR A 168 -3.83 -2.92 5.65
CA THR A 168 -3.40 -1.72 6.38
C THR A 168 -4.58 -0.80 6.68
N SER A 169 -5.44 -0.55 5.69
CA SER A 169 -6.65 0.25 5.88
C SER A 169 -7.62 -0.40 6.87
N ALA A 170 -7.84 -1.71 6.78
CA ALA A 170 -8.72 -2.44 7.69
C ALA A 170 -8.21 -2.40 9.14
N VAL A 171 -6.91 -2.64 9.37
CA VAL A 171 -6.27 -2.52 10.69
C VAL A 171 -6.45 -1.13 11.27
N LEU A 172 -6.29 -0.08 10.45
CA LEU A 172 -6.47 1.31 10.89
C LEU A 172 -7.91 1.56 11.33
N ILE A 173 -8.89 1.17 10.54
CA ILE A 173 -10.32 1.35 10.85
C ILE A 173 -10.69 0.61 12.12
N GLU A 174 -10.29 -0.65 12.28
CA GLU A 174 -10.59 -1.43 13.48
C GLU A 174 -9.93 -0.84 14.74
N LYS A 175 -8.72 -0.30 14.62
CA LYS A 175 -8.08 0.43 15.73
C LYS A 175 -8.80 1.74 16.07
N LEU A 176 -9.35 2.45 15.08
CA LEU A 176 -10.19 3.63 15.33
C LEU A 176 -11.44 3.23 16.12
N ARG A 177 -12.14 2.18 15.69
CA ARG A 177 -13.33 1.65 16.37
C ARG A 177 -13.04 1.18 17.79
N LEU A 178 -11.93 0.46 17.98
CA LEU A 178 -11.46 0.04 19.29
C LEU A 178 -11.22 1.25 20.20
N ASN A 179 -10.51 2.26 19.70
CA ASN A 179 -10.22 3.47 20.46
C ASN A 179 -11.49 4.25 20.86
N GLU A 180 -12.50 4.28 19.98
CA GLU A 180 -13.80 4.89 20.27
C GLU A 180 -14.57 4.09 21.33
N ALA A 181 -14.61 2.76 21.22
CA ALA A 181 -15.27 1.89 22.18
C ALA A 181 -14.63 1.98 23.59
N GLU A 182 -13.31 2.11 23.67
CA GLU A 182 -12.59 2.29 24.94
C GLU A 182 -12.89 3.62 25.65
N LYS A 183 -13.28 4.65 24.91
CA LYS A 183 -13.60 5.99 25.45
C LYS A 183 -15.04 6.13 25.93
N GLN A 184 -15.91 5.16 25.64
CA GLN A 184 -17.30 5.25 26.06
C GLN A 184 -17.41 5.13 27.58
N PRO A 185 -18.24 5.96 28.25
CA PRO A 185 -18.41 5.94 29.69
C PRO A 185 -18.97 4.60 30.19
N ASP A 186 -19.83 3.97 29.39
CA ASP A 186 -20.39 2.64 29.62
C ASP A 186 -19.70 1.60 28.71
N ARG A 187 -18.41 1.36 28.94
CA ARG A 187 -17.59 0.45 28.13
C ARG A 187 -18.18 -0.97 28.14
N ASP A 188 -18.68 -1.42 27.01
CA ASP A 188 -19.02 -2.83 26.79
C ASP A 188 -17.73 -3.64 26.62
N THR A 189 -17.39 -4.40 27.67
CA THR A 189 -16.20 -5.25 27.70
C THR A 189 -16.21 -6.32 26.61
N SER A 190 -17.40 -6.79 26.20
CA SER A 190 -17.52 -7.80 25.14
C SER A 190 -17.19 -7.22 23.77
N THR A 191 -17.72 -6.03 23.46
CA THR A 191 -17.39 -5.29 22.22
C THR A 191 -15.90 -4.96 22.15
N VAL A 192 -15.30 -4.49 23.25
CA VAL A 192 -13.86 -4.18 23.25
C VAL A 192 -13.00 -5.43 23.03
N ALA A 193 -13.29 -6.53 23.74
CA ALA A 193 -12.55 -7.79 23.55
C ALA A 193 -12.69 -8.34 22.12
N PHE A 194 -13.85 -8.15 21.49
CA PHE A 194 -14.07 -8.51 20.09
C PHE A 194 -13.19 -7.68 19.14
N LEU A 195 -13.20 -6.35 19.31
CA LEU A 195 -12.38 -5.43 18.48
C LEU A 195 -10.88 -5.66 18.68
N GLU A 196 -10.42 -5.98 19.90
CA GLU A 196 -9.03 -6.37 20.16
C GLU A 196 -8.63 -7.61 19.34
N ARG A 197 -9.48 -8.66 19.35
CA ARG A 197 -9.23 -9.88 18.58
C ARG A 197 -9.28 -9.63 17.07
N SER A 198 -10.17 -8.76 16.61
CA SER A 198 -10.27 -8.33 15.22
C SER A 198 -8.98 -7.64 14.76
N VAL A 199 -8.49 -6.66 15.54
CA VAL A 199 -7.22 -5.97 15.29
C VAL A 199 -6.04 -6.95 15.26
N GLU A 200 -5.99 -7.89 16.21
CA GLU A 200 -4.94 -8.92 16.26
C GLU A 200 -4.95 -9.78 14.99
N THR A 201 -6.13 -10.31 14.61
CA THR A 201 -6.29 -11.15 13.42
C THR A 201 -5.86 -10.42 12.14
N LEU A 202 -6.31 -9.18 11.96
CA LEU A 202 -5.93 -8.37 10.80
C LEU A 202 -4.44 -8.02 10.79
N THR A 203 -3.83 -7.80 11.96
CA THR A 203 -2.39 -7.55 12.09
C THR A 203 -1.57 -8.79 11.72
N THR A 204 -2.03 -9.97 12.13
CA THR A 204 -1.41 -11.26 11.74
C THR A 204 -1.46 -11.43 10.22
N LYS A 205 -2.64 -11.31 9.60
CA LYS A 205 -2.80 -11.39 8.14
C LYS A 205 -1.94 -10.36 7.40
N HIS A 206 -1.89 -9.12 7.90
CA HIS A 206 -1.03 -8.08 7.33
C HIS A 206 0.45 -8.49 7.38
N THR A 207 0.91 -9.08 8.49
CA THR A 207 2.30 -9.53 8.65
C THR A 207 2.61 -10.69 7.73
N GLU A 208 1.70 -11.67 7.60
CA GLU A 208 1.83 -12.78 6.66
C GLU A 208 1.93 -12.30 5.21
N CYS A 209 1.13 -11.31 4.81
CA CYS A 209 1.22 -10.70 3.48
C CYS A 209 2.59 -10.04 3.23
N VAL A 210 3.15 -9.35 4.23
CA VAL A 210 4.52 -8.79 4.11
C VAL A 210 5.57 -9.90 3.96
N VAL A 211 5.42 -11.02 4.67
CA VAL A 211 6.32 -12.18 4.53
C VAL A 211 6.25 -12.74 3.11
N ARG A 212 5.04 -12.98 2.58
CA ARG A 212 4.85 -13.46 1.19
C ARG A 212 5.48 -12.53 0.16
N ILE A 213 5.36 -11.20 0.33
CA ILE A 213 6.00 -10.23 -0.56
C ILE A 213 7.52 -10.44 -0.56
N ASN A 214 8.15 -10.60 0.60
CA ASN A 214 9.59 -10.80 0.70
C ASN A 214 10.03 -12.12 0.06
N GLU A 215 9.29 -13.21 0.29
CA GLU A 215 9.55 -14.51 -0.35
C GLU A 215 9.52 -14.39 -1.88
N ILE A 216 8.49 -13.73 -2.44
CA ILE A 216 8.39 -13.52 -3.90
C ILE A 216 9.53 -12.64 -4.42
N LEU A 217 10.00 -11.65 -3.64
CA LEU A 217 11.13 -10.80 -4.01
C LEU A 217 12.46 -11.58 -3.99
N GLU A 218 12.62 -12.53 -3.06
CA GLU A 218 13.75 -13.45 -3.02
C GLU A 218 13.75 -14.39 -4.23
N ASP A 219 12.59 -14.98 -4.57
CA ASP A 219 12.41 -15.78 -5.80
C ASP A 219 12.75 -14.96 -7.05
N LEU A 220 12.29 -13.70 -7.12
CA LEU A 220 12.59 -12.81 -8.23
C LEU A 220 14.09 -12.52 -8.34
N HIS A 221 14.78 -12.37 -7.21
CA HIS A 221 16.22 -12.18 -7.20
C HIS A 221 16.95 -13.43 -7.71
N ALA A 222 16.54 -14.62 -7.28
CA ALA A 222 17.11 -15.88 -7.74
C ALA A 222 16.93 -16.06 -9.26
N GLU A 223 15.71 -15.93 -9.77
CA GLU A 223 15.41 -16.02 -11.21
C GLU A 223 16.16 -14.94 -12.03
N SER A 224 16.41 -13.77 -11.44
CA SER A 224 17.15 -12.71 -12.12
C SER A 224 18.66 -12.91 -12.18
N ALA A 225 19.22 -13.73 -11.29
CA ALA A 225 20.64 -14.06 -11.28
C ALA A 225 20.98 -14.97 -12.47
N ASP A 226 20.12 -15.94 -12.77
CA ASP A 226 20.27 -16.85 -13.91
C ASP A 226 20.26 -16.09 -15.26
N LEU A 227 19.63 -14.92 -15.30
CA LEU A 227 19.56 -14.05 -16.47
C LEU A 227 20.81 -13.17 -16.68
N GLN A 228 21.74 -13.11 -15.72
CA GLN A 228 23.01 -12.39 -15.89
C GLN A 228 24.06 -13.21 -16.65
N ASP A 229 23.88 -14.52 -16.74
CA ASP A 229 24.85 -15.47 -17.30
C ASP A 229 24.60 -15.79 -18.80
N GLU A 230 23.58 -15.17 -19.42
CA GLU A 230 23.25 -15.26 -20.86
C GLU A 230 23.64 -13.99 -21.64
#